data_AF-A0A816MKH5-F1
#
_entry.id   AF-A0A816MKH5-F1
#
_cell.length_a   1.000
_cell.length_b   1.000
_cell.length_c   1.000
_cell.angle_alpha   90.00
_cell.angle_beta   90.00
_cell.angle_gamma   90.00
#
_symmetry.space_group_name_H-M   'P 1'
#
loop_
_entity.id
_entity.type
_entity.pdbx_description
1 polymer ?
#
loop_
_entity_poly.entity_id
_entity_poly.type
_entity_poly.pdbx_seq_one_letter_code
_entity_poly.pdbx_strand_id
1 'polypeptide(L)' 'MVIQCTCMTGYTNSGNGTTLVCTDSCKVNNGGCDSSAICSHDSVTFAVVCSCPIGFVRSGCDITAGCI' A
#
# COMPACT_ATOMS: atom_id res chain seq x y z
N MET A 1 -21.18 -2.63 -22.78
CA MET A 1 -21.00 -2.22 -21.38
C MET A 1 -20.07 -3.22 -20.72
N VAL A 2 -18.87 -2.81 -20.33
CA VAL A 2 -17.91 -3.66 -19.60
C VAL A 2 -18.04 -3.36 -18.11
N ILE A 3 -18.30 -4.39 -17.31
CA ILE A 3 -18.24 -4.30 -15.85
C ILE A 3 -16.77 -4.45 -15.48
N GLN A 4 -16.15 -3.34 -15.07
CA GLN A 4 -14.79 -3.34 -14.53
C GLN A 4 -14.86 -3.67 -13.05
N CYS A 5 -14.47 -4.88 -12.67
CA CYS A 5 -14.25 -5.22 -11.27
C CYS A 5 -12.89 -4.67 -10.85
N THR A 6 -12.84 -3.92 -9.75
CA THR A 6 -11.60 -3.43 -9.13
C THR A 6 -11.43 -4.05 -7.75
N CYS A 7 -10.19 -4.09 -7.27
CA CYS A 7 -9.91 -4.53 -5.91
C CYS A 7 -10.41 -3.52 -4.88
N MET A 8 -10.73 -4.01 -3.68
CA MET A 8 -11.07 -3.15 -2.55
C MET A 8 -9.85 -2.31 -2.12
N THR A 9 -10.11 -1.22 -1.40
CA THR A 9 -9.04 -0.43 -0.77
C THR A 9 -8.08 -1.33 -0.01
N GLY A 10 -6.78 -1.09 -0.15
CA GLY A 10 -5.73 -1.92 0.46
C GLY A 10 -5.33 -3.17 -0.34
N TYR A 11 -5.97 -3.43 -1.49
CA TYR A 11 -5.60 -4.52 -2.38
C TYR A 11 -5.24 -3.98 -3.77
N THR A 12 -4.29 -4.65 -4.42
CA THR A 12 -3.89 -4.36 -5.79
C THR A 12 -4.14 -5.56 -6.70
N ASN A 13 -4.41 -5.28 -7.98
CA ASN A 13 -4.58 -6.34 -8.96
C ASN A 13 -3.21 -6.92 -9.33
N SER A 14 -2.99 -8.15 -8.91
CA SER A 14 -1.81 -8.97 -9.25
C SER A 14 -2.11 -10.00 -10.36
N GLY A 15 -3.33 -10.02 -10.87
CA GLY A 15 -3.74 -10.90 -11.96
C GLY A 15 -3.37 -10.36 -13.33
N ASN A 16 -3.43 -11.21 -14.34
CA ASN A 16 -3.15 -10.83 -15.72
C ASN A 16 -4.40 -10.22 -16.38
N GLY A 17 -4.28 -9.59 -17.55
CA GLY A 17 -5.32 -8.76 -18.20
C GLY A 17 -6.72 -9.38 -18.43
N THR A 18 -6.94 -10.65 -18.08
CA THR A 18 -8.24 -11.36 -18.11
C THR A 18 -8.70 -11.87 -16.73
N THR A 19 -7.87 -11.80 -15.70
CA THR A 19 -8.12 -12.31 -14.34
C THR A 19 -7.85 -11.21 -13.32
N LEU A 20 -8.85 -10.88 -12.49
CA LEU A 20 -8.66 -10.00 -11.34
C LEU A 20 -8.19 -10.85 -10.14
N VAL A 21 -6.97 -10.61 -9.66
CA VAL A 21 -6.47 -11.26 -8.44
C VAL A 21 -6.09 -10.17 -7.46
N CYS A 22 -6.93 -9.97 -6.45
CA CYS A 22 -6.70 -8.96 -5.42
C CYS A 22 -5.74 -9.50 -4.37
N THR A 23 -4.51 -9.00 -4.41
CA THR A 23 -3.48 -9.30 -3.42
C THR A 23 -3.32 -8.09 -2.52
N ASP A 24 -3.09 -8.35 -1.24
CA ASP A 24 -2.74 -7.33 -0.25
C ASP A 24 -1.65 -6.41 -0.80
N SER A 25 -1.95 -5.11 -0.86
CA SER A 25 -1.04 -4.12 -1.41
C SER A 25 0.29 -4.07 -0.65
N CYS A 26 0.33 -4.31 0.66
CA CYS A 26 1.59 -4.37 1.41
C CYS A 26 2.49 -5.53 0.97
N LYS A 27 1.92 -6.61 0.41
CA LYS A 27 2.71 -7.72 -0.15
C LYS A 27 3.25 -7.42 -1.55
N VAL A 28 2.74 -6.38 -2.19
CA VAL A 28 3.12 -5.98 -3.55
C VAL A 28 3.86 -4.65 -3.48
N ASN A 29 5.18 -4.69 -3.68
CA ASN A 29 6.04 -3.50 -3.65
C ASN A 29 5.88 -2.67 -2.35
N ASN A 30 5.74 -3.34 -1.20
CA ASN A 30 5.53 -2.71 0.11
C ASN A 30 4.37 -1.68 0.12
N GLY A 31 3.31 -1.89 -0.66
CA GLY A 31 2.20 -0.94 -0.77
C GLY A 31 2.56 0.40 -1.43
N GLY A 32 3.75 0.51 -2.04
CA GLY A 32 4.31 1.77 -2.52
C GLY A 32 5.10 2.54 -1.46
N CYS A 33 5.28 1.96 -0.26
CA CYS A 33 6.13 2.53 0.78
C CYS A 33 7.61 2.34 0.44
N ASP A 34 8.47 3.18 1.03
CA ASP A 34 9.91 2.97 0.98
C ASP A 34 10.31 1.56 1.46
N SER A 35 11.42 1.04 0.94
CA SER A 35 11.95 -0.28 1.30
C SER A 35 12.27 -0.45 2.79
N SER A 36 12.54 0.64 3.51
CA SER A 36 12.81 0.66 4.96
C SER A 36 11.58 0.97 5.82
N ALA A 37 10.45 1.30 5.19
CA ALA A 37 9.20 1.59 5.87
C ALA A 37 8.39 0.31 6.17
N ILE A 38 7.64 0.35 7.26
CA ILE A 38 6.69 -0.69 7.64
C ILE A 38 5.35 -0.37 6.96
N CYS A 39 4.95 -1.23 6.02
CA CYS A 39 3.61 -1.18 5.44
C CYS A 39 2.58 -1.83 6.37
N SER A 40 1.45 -1.16 6.52
CA SER A 40 0.30 -1.62 7.29
C SER A 40 -1.01 -1.10 6.67
N HIS A 41 -2.15 -1.48 7.25
CA HIS A 41 -3.45 -0.97 6.82
C HIS A 41 -4.08 -0.10 7.89
N ASP A 42 -4.73 0.98 7.46
CA ASP A 42 -5.60 1.78 8.31
C ASP A 42 -6.76 0.93 8.84
N SER A 43 -7.05 1.05 10.13
CA SER A 43 -8.04 0.18 10.79
C SER A 43 -9.49 0.49 10.42
N VAL A 44 -9.76 1.65 9.81
CA VAL A 44 -11.11 2.10 9.45
C VAL A 44 -11.36 1.96 7.95
N THR A 45 -10.41 2.39 7.14
CA THR A 45 -10.51 2.49 5.67
C THR A 45 -9.81 1.35 4.94
N PHE A 46 -8.95 0.59 5.63
CA PHE A 46 -8.05 -0.42 5.08
C PHE A 46 -7.07 0.12 4.02
N ALA A 47 -6.90 1.45 3.95
CA ALA A 47 -5.91 2.08 3.09
C ALA A 47 -4.48 1.68 3.50
N VAL A 48 -3.56 1.65 2.54
CA VAL A 48 -2.14 1.42 2.82
C VAL A 48 -1.61 2.59 3.64
N VAL A 49 -0.93 2.27 4.73
CA VAL A 49 -0.26 3.20 5.63
C VAL A 49 1.21 2.79 5.75
N CYS A 50 2.09 3.70 5.36
CA CYS A 50 3.53 3.57 5.50
C CYS A 50 3.97 4.20 6.83
N SER A 51 4.64 3.43 7.68
CA SER A 51 5.14 3.90 8.98
C SER A 51 6.65 3.69 9.10
N CYS A 52 7.36 4.68 9.64
CA CYS A 52 8.81 4.58 9.87
C CYS A 52 9.12 3.95 11.22
N PRO A 53 10.13 3.04 11.31
CA PRO A 53 10.65 2.60 12.58
C PRO A 53 11.19 3.79 13.41
N ILE A 54 10.98 3.74 14.72
CA ILE A 54 11.45 4.77 15.65
C ILE A 54 12.99 4.86 15.57
N GLY A 55 13.50 6.02 15.16
CA GLY A 55 14.94 6.26 14.94
C GLY A 55 15.35 6.54 13.49
N PHE A 56 14.47 6.29 12.51
CA PHE A 56 14.69 6.58 11.08
C PHE A 56 14.13 7.95 10.62
N VAL A 57 13.94 8.89 11.54
CA VAL A 57 13.51 10.28 11.24
C VAL A 57 14.59 11.13 10.55
N ARG A 58 15.72 10.54 10.13
CA ARG A 58 16.76 11.27 9.40
C ARG A 58 16.45 11.24 7.90
N SER A 59 15.80 12.32 7.47
CA SER A 59 15.84 12.91 6.11
C SER A 59 14.73 12.60 5.10
N GLY A 60 13.64 11.88 5.44
CA GLY A 60 12.56 11.66 4.47
C GLY A 60 11.20 11.17 4.98
N CYS A 61 10.96 11.17 6.29
CA CYS A 61 9.71 10.66 6.87
C CYS A 61 9.02 11.75 7.68
N ASP A 62 8.43 12.72 6.99
CA ASP A 62 7.57 13.69 7.64
C ASP A 62 6.19 13.08 7.86
N ILE A 63 5.65 13.26 9.06
CA ILE A 63 4.29 12.88 9.48
C ILE A 63 3.17 13.46 8.59
N THR A 64 3.53 14.39 7.70
CA THR A 64 2.66 15.07 6.73
C THR A 64 2.88 14.62 5.28
N ALA A 65 3.96 13.89 4.99
CA ALA A 65 4.31 13.43 3.63
C ALA A 65 4.38 11.89 3.50
N GLY A 66 4.46 11.15 4.61
CA GLY A 66 4.70 9.71 4.58
C GLY A 66 6.10 9.38 4.06
N CYS A 67 6.66 8.26 4.48
CA CYS A 67 7.87 7.70 3.87
C CYS A 67 7.53 7.04 2.53
N ILE A 68 7.22 7.91 1.55
CA ILE A 68 7.06 7.60 0.12
C ILE A 68 8.35 7.87 -0.64
#